data_AF-A0A285HZ88-F1
#
_entry.id   AF-A0A285HZ88-F1
#
_cell.length_a   1.000
_cell.length_b   1.000
_cell.length_c   1.000
_cell.angle_alpha   90.00
_cell.angle_beta   90.00
_cell.angle_gamma   90.00
#
_symmetry.space_group_name_H-M   'P 1'
#
loop_
_entity.id
_entity.type
_entity.pdbx_description
1 polymer ?
#
loop_
_entity_poly.entity_id
_entity_poly.type
_entity_poly.pdbx_seq_one_letter_code
_entity_poly.pdbx_strand_id
1 'polypeptide(L)'
;MPIGNVGKSNFTKAVKALLNRIYDDTVVADSLFEQAALWFATYAEREQQRAEHEQQVFLFKNRQAQANKGDQALIERNLQQAQNAQEVFDKEQQQNKLSRYESLRLLCLDILMLSESDSFAETNIQTAKILGTIQLMSPTDGKNVAPSNQKSKHLYKALLSLRLLDRLLLDGNISHPFIVNRYQASADTASEDEYQPFRDDVQVPLLMAALLQDIGSCHPDAQRILKGPAGELDEFRVLENDERTELLKISYRESLNFVVQAVGIGAYQGNSKEQRDRYLQNEREKQAFLIFLLKNAIKPEHGVGNLLKIPQIYTSVVLSTKANYSYESLPKVGLVLEKGVEKGVYSPVAVAGLLKITGVFPQGFGVTYIPKDSDRQDLDRYEYAIVTGLYPEDPRMPVCRMVTRNLTYNVSAQGCVVSVDNNLYYPAARKKLERISEERLLEILSKLVSNFEERKSMALLPKCWHPDEYFSYTKNQNLWNKALMNQN
;
A
#
# COMPACT_ATOMS: atom_id res chain seq x y z
N MET A 1 30.85 -8.99 -17.01
CA MET A 1 29.93 -9.78 -16.18
C MET A 1 29.45 -10.99 -16.98
N PRO A 2 29.42 -12.23 -16.46
CA PRO A 2 28.43 -13.18 -16.93
C PRO A 2 27.07 -12.62 -16.48
N ILE A 3 26.35 -12.09 -17.46
CA ILE A 3 25.03 -11.48 -17.32
C ILE A 3 24.14 -12.54 -16.68
N GLY A 4 23.73 -12.34 -15.42
CA GLY A 4 22.71 -13.19 -14.84
C GLY A 4 21.42 -13.01 -15.63
N ASN A 5 20.55 -14.02 -15.65
CA ASN A 5 19.26 -13.85 -16.33
C ASN A 5 18.43 -12.78 -15.62
N VAL A 6 18.14 -11.70 -16.35
CA VAL A 6 17.14 -10.69 -15.95
C VAL A 6 15.81 -11.43 -15.81
N GLY A 7 15.14 -11.23 -14.67
CA GLY A 7 13.95 -12.01 -14.36
C GLY A 7 13.41 -11.72 -12.97
N LYS A 8 12.44 -12.54 -12.52
CA LYS A 8 11.77 -12.38 -11.22
C LYS A 8 11.78 -13.70 -10.48
N SER A 9 12.21 -13.66 -9.22
CA SER A 9 12.05 -14.77 -8.27
C SER A 9 10.57 -15.09 -8.06
N ASN A 10 10.26 -16.29 -7.54
CA ASN A 10 8.87 -16.66 -7.22
C ASN A 10 8.22 -15.69 -6.24
N PHE A 11 8.98 -15.20 -5.26
CA PHE A 11 8.48 -14.22 -4.30
C PHE A 11 8.22 -12.86 -4.97
N THR A 12 9.15 -12.38 -5.80
CA THR A 12 8.97 -11.14 -6.57
C THR A 12 7.75 -11.23 -7.50
N LYS A 13 7.48 -12.41 -8.08
CA LYS A 13 6.26 -12.68 -8.86
C LYS A 13 5.00 -12.61 -7.99
N ALA A 14 5.01 -13.17 -6.79
CA ALA A 14 3.88 -13.12 -5.86
C ALA A 14 3.55 -11.67 -5.45
N VAL A 15 4.55 -10.87 -5.09
CA VAL A 15 4.37 -9.43 -4.79
C VAL A 15 3.82 -8.69 -6.02
N LYS A 16 4.36 -8.96 -7.21
CA LYS A 16 3.84 -8.37 -8.46
C LYS A 16 2.38 -8.76 -8.70
N ALA A 17 1.99 -10.01 -8.44
CA ALA A 17 0.63 -10.48 -8.62
C ALA A 17 -0.36 -9.73 -7.71
N LEU A 18 0.01 -9.46 -6.45
CA LEU A 18 -0.79 -8.62 -5.56
C LEU A 18 -0.92 -7.19 -6.09
N LEU A 19 0.18 -6.57 -6.52
CA LEU A 19 0.15 -5.21 -7.09
C LEU A 19 -0.75 -5.14 -8.34
N ASN A 20 -0.70 -6.16 -9.19
CA ASN A 20 -1.54 -6.24 -10.39
C ASN A 20 -3.03 -6.37 -10.02
N ARG A 21 -3.38 -7.27 -9.08
CA ARG A 21 -4.77 -7.42 -8.59
C ARG A 21 -5.31 -6.17 -7.90
N ILE A 22 -4.45 -5.29 -7.42
CA ILE A 22 -4.86 -4.01 -6.86
C ILE A 22 -5.15 -2.99 -7.97
N TYR A 23 -4.21 -2.74 -8.88
CA TYR A 23 -4.23 -1.52 -9.69
C TYR A 23 -4.24 -1.71 -11.22
N ASP A 24 -3.71 -2.83 -11.74
CA ASP A 24 -3.50 -2.97 -13.19
C ASP A 24 -4.81 -3.31 -13.91
N ASP A 25 -4.92 -2.89 -15.16
CA ASP A 25 -5.92 -3.42 -16.08
C ASP A 25 -5.62 -4.90 -16.37
N THR A 26 -6.64 -5.75 -16.24
CA THR A 26 -6.52 -7.19 -16.49
C THR A 26 -7.38 -7.62 -17.68
N VAL A 27 -7.10 -8.82 -18.21
CA VAL A 27 -7.86 -9.35 -19.35
C VAL A 27 -9.34 -9.53 -19.04
N VAL A 28 -9.68 -9.73 -17.76
CA VAL A 28 -11.05 -10.03 -17.30
C VAL A 28 -11.65 -8.90 -16.46
N ALA A 29 -10.97 -7.76 -16.39
CA ALA A 29 -11.37 -6.59 -15.63
C ALA A 29 -11.64 -6.81 -14.13
N ASP A 30 -10.76 -7.57 -13.48
CA ASP A 30 -10.95 -8.07 -12.11
C ASP A 30 -10.04 -7.43 -11.05
N SER A 31 -9.19 -6.45 -11.41
CA SER A 31 -8.43 -5.71 -10.40
C SER A 31 -9.33 -4.73 -9.65
N LEU A 32 -8.93 -4.40 -8.41
CA LEU A 32 -9.74 -3.55 -7.54
C LEU A 32 -10.02 -2.15 -8.14
N PHE A 33 -8.99 -1.49 -8.70
CA PHE A 33 -9.13 -0.15 -9.27
C PHE A 33 -9.86 -0.16 -10.61
N GLU A 34 -9.70 -1.22 -11.41
CA GLU A 34 -10.41 -1.39 -12.68
C GLU A 34 -11.91 -1.63 -12.44
N GLN A 35 -12.26 -2.50 -11.49
CA GLN A 35 -13.64 -2.69 -11.06
C GLN A 35 -14.27 -1.39 -10.53
N ALA A 36 -13.50 -0.57 -9.82
CA ALA A 36 -13.97 0.73 -9.36
C ALA A 36 -14.20 1.71 -10.51
N ALA A 37 -13.27 1.80 -11.46
CA ALA A 37 -13.41 2.64 -12.64
C ALA A 37 -14.64 2.25 -13.46
N LEU A 38 -14.84 0.96 -13.72
CA LEU A 38 -16.03 0.44 -14.41
C LEU A 38 -17.32 0.75 -13.64
N TRP A 39 -17.31 0.56 -12.32
CA TRP A 39 -18.46 0.86 -11.48
C TRP A 39 -18.84 2.34 -11.56
N PHE A 40 -17.88 3.26 -11.44
CA PHE A 40 -18.16 4.69 -11.54
C PHE A 40 -18.60 5.10 -12.96
N ALA A 41 -17.96 4.55 -14.00
CA ALA A 41 -18.28 4.87 -15.39
C ALA A 41 -19.73 4.52 -15.77
N THR A 42 -20.25 3.41 -15.24
CA THR A 42 -21.61 2.92 -15.54
C THR A 42 -22.65 3.36 -14.50
N TYR A 43 -22.32 4.30 -13.60
CA TYR A 43 -23.24 4.74 -12.54
C TYR A 43 -24.54 5.35 -13.08
N ALA A 44 -24.45 6.30 -14.02
CA ALA A 44 -25.63 6.98 -14.56
C ALA A 44 -26.58 6.02 -15.29
N GLU A 45 -26.03 5.08 -16.06
CA GLU A 45 -26.82 4.06 -16.77
C GLU A 45 -27.55 3.14 -15.78
N ARG A 46 -26.87 2.67 -14.74
CA ARG A 46 -27.51 1.82 -13.72
C ARG A 46 -28.61 2.54 -12.95
N GLU A 47 -28.42 3.82 -12.62
CA GLU A 47 -29.47 4.61 -11.95
C GLU A 47 -30.67 4.84 -12.85
N GLN A 48 -30.45 5.08 -14.15
CA GLN A 48 -31.53 5.18 -15.12
C GLN A 48 -32.32 3.86 -15.22
N GLN A 49 -31.63 2.72 -15.37
CA GLN A 49 -32.27 1.40 -15.43
C GLN A 49 -33.08 1.11 -14.16
N ARG A 50 -32.54 1.44 -12.97
CA ARG A 50 -33.27 1.32 -11.70
C ARG A 50 -34.55 2.15 -11.71
N ALA A 51 -34.46 3.42 -12.09
CA ALA A 51 -35.61 4.33 -12.14
C ALA A 51 -36.67 3.85 -13.15
N GLU A 52 -36.26 3.34 -14.31
CA GLU A 52 -37.16 2.77 -15.32
C GLU A 52 -37.92 1.55 -14.78
N HIS A 53 -37.24 0.61 -14.11
CA HIS A 53 -37.87 -0.54 -13.47
C HIS A 53 -38.86 -0.13 -12.37
N GLU A 54 -38.46 0.79 -11.50
CA GLU A 54 -39.32 1.32 -10.43
C GLU A 54 -40.57 2.02 -11.00
N GLN A 55 -40.40 2.83 -12.04
CA GLN A 55 -41.49 3.52 -12.71
C GLN A 55 -42.45 2.54 -13.38
N GLN A 56 -41.95 1.50 -14.06
CA GLN A 56 -42.80 0.47 -14.67
C GLN A 56 -43.66 -0.25 -13.62
N VAL A 57 -43.06 -0.66 -12.50
CA VAL A 57 -43.80 -1.31 -11.41
C VAL A 57 -44.84 -0.36 -10.82
N PHE A 58 -44.50 0.91 -10.60
CA PHE A 58 -45.44 1.93 -10.12
C PHE A 58 -46.63 2.14 -11.08
N LEU A 59 -46.35 2.26 -12.38
CA LEU A 59 -47.38 2.44 -13.42
C LEU A 59 -48.36 1.25 -13.45
N PHE A 60 -47.86 0.02 -13.40
CA PHE A 60 -48.73 -1.16 -13.41
C PHE A 60 -49.50 -1.34 -12.09
N LYS A 61 -48.92 -1.00 -10.94
CA LYS A 61 -49.65 -0.96 -9.65
C LYS A 61 -50.81 0.04 -9.68
N ASN A 62 -50.57 1.25 -10.22
CA ASN A 62 -51.63 2.26 -10.34
C ASN A 62 -52.72 1.83 -11.32
N ARG A 63 -52.36 1.23 -12.46
CA ARG A 63 -53.33 0.68 -13.41
C ARG A 63 -54.17 -0.43 -12.79
N GLN A 64 -53.55 -1.29 -11.98
CA GLN A 64 -54.27 -2.36 -11.27
C GLN A 64 -55.31 -1.79 -10.29
N ALA A 65 -54.98 -0.71 -9.59
CA ALA A 65 -55.90 -0.02 -8.68
C ALA A 65 -57.08 0.67 -9.38
N GLN A 66 -56.96 0.98 -10.68
CA GLN A 66 -57.96 1.70 -11.47
C GLN A 66 -58.68 0.80 -12.50
N ALA A 67 -58.41 -0.51 -12.53
CA ALA A 67 -58.85 -1.40 -13.61
C ALA A 67 -60.30 -1.89 -13.48
N ASN A 68 -61.01 -1.96 -14.61
CA ASN A 68 -62.29 -2.67 -14.75
C ASN A 68 -62.08 -4.19 -14.90
N LYS A 69 -63.09 -5.02 -14.59
CA LYS A 69 -63.01 -6.50 -14.56
C LYS A 69 -62.44 -7.18 -15.83
N GLY A 70 -62.53 -6.54 -17.00
CA GLY A 70 -62.05 -7.11 -18.28
C GLY A 70 -60.54 -7.07 -18.48
N ASP A 71 -59.85 -6.06 -17.93
CA ASP A 71 -58.41 -5.82 -18.18
C ASP A 71 -57.51 -6.32 -17.03
N GLN A 72 -58.10 -6.82 -15.94
CA GLN A 72 -57.40 -7.23 -14.72
C GLN A 72 -56.32 -8.28 -14.98
N ALA A 73 -56.63 -9.32 -15.76
CA ALA A 73 -55.69 -10.41 -16.02
C ALA A 73 -54.45 -9.96 -16.82
N LEU A 74 -54.62 -9.04 -17.78
CA LEU A 74 -53.52 -8.49 -18.56
C LEU A 74 -52.64 -7.55 -17.70
N ILE A 75 -53.26 -6.72 -16.87
CA ILE A 75 -52.54 -5.80 -15.97
C ILE A 75 -51.76 -6.58 -14.91
N GLU A 76 -52.34 -7.65 -14.35
CA GLU A 76 -51.67 -8.52 -13.38
C GLU A 76 -50.46 -9.23 -14.00
N ARG A 77 -50.59 -9.75 -15.23
CA ARG A 77 -49.47 -10.34 -15.96
C ARG A 77 -48.35 -9.34 -16.20
N ASN A 78 -48.67 -8.12 -16.63
CA ASN A 78 -47.67 -7.08 -16.87
C ASN A 78 -47.00 -6.60 -15.58
N LEU A 79 -47.76 -6.50 -14.48
CA LEU A 79 -47.22 -6.18 -13.16
C LEU A 79 -46.24 -7.27 -12.70
N GLN A 80 -46.61 -8.55 -12.83
CA GLN A 80 -45.72 -9.66 -12.49
C GLN A 80 -44.45 -9.64 -13.35
N GLN A 81 -44.56 -9.35 -14.65
CA GLN A 81 -43.40 -9.24 -15.53
C GLN A 81 -42.48 -8.08 -15.11
N ALA A 82 -43.03 -6.91 -14.78
CA ALA A 82 -42.26 -5.76 -14.30
C ALA A 82 -41.58 -6.05 -12.95
N GLN A 83 -42.28 -6.70 -12.03
CA GLN A 83 -41.72 -7.13 -10.74
C GLN A 83 -40.60 -8.15 -10.91
N ASN A 84 -40.78 -9.14 -11.78
CA ASN A 84 -39.75 -10.13 -12.08
C ASN A 84 -38.51 -9.46 -12.71
N ALA A 85 -38.70 -8.51 -13.62
CA ALA A 85 -37.59 -7.76 -14.22
C ALA A 85 -36.81 -6.96 -13.18
N GLN A 86 -37.52 -6.26 -12.28
CA GLN A 86 -36.91 -5.55 -11.15
C GLN A 86 -36.14 -6.51 -10.23
N GLU A 87 -36.73 -7.66 -9.87
CA GLU A 87 -36.09 -8.65 -9.00
C GLU A 87 -34.83 -9.25 -9.63
N VAL A 88 -34.85 -9.53 -10.95
CA VAL A 88 -33.67 -10.00 -11.69
C VAL A 88 -32.56 -8.95 -11.66
N PHE A 89 -32.90 -7.70 -11.95
CA PHE A 89 -31.95 -6.58 -11.90
C PHE A 89 -31.35 -6.43 -10.49
N ASP A 90 -32.17 -6.42 -9.44
CA ASP A 90 -31.69 -6.28 -8.07
C ASP A 90 -30.83 -7.48 -7.63
N LYS A 91 -31.16 -8.70 -8.05
CA LYS A 91 -30.34 -9.90 -7.82
C LYS A 91 -28.98 -9.79 -8.50
N GLU A 92 -28.93 -9.33 -9.74
CA GLU A 92 -27.67 -9.12 -10.47
C GLU A 92 -26.81 -8.06 -9.77
N GLN A 93 -27.39 -6.93 -9.36
CA GLN A 93 -26.67 -5.90 -8.61
C GLN A 93 -26.12 -6.44 -7.28
N GLN A 94 -26.91 -7.25 -6.57
CA GLN A 94 -26.49 -7.85 -5.31
C GLN A 94 -25.39 -8.90 -5.50
N GLN A 95 -25.45 -9.70 -6.56
CA GLN A 95 -24.41 -10.68 -6.90
C GLN A 95 -23.10 -9.98 -7.27
N ASN A 96 -23.17 -8.90 -8.07
CA ASN A 96 -22.02 -8.08 -8.41
C ASN A 96 -21.39 -7.43 -7.18
N LYS A 97 -22.21 -6.97 -6.24
CA LYS A 97 -21.77 -6.42 -4.95
C LYS A 97 -21.02 -7.47 -4.12
N LEU A 98 -21.61 -8.65 -3.96
CA LEU A 98 -21.01 -9.77 -3.23
C LEU A 98 -19.69 -10.22 -3.86
N SER A 99 -19.64 -10.32 -5.19
CA SER A 99 -18.43 -10.66 -5.93
C SER A 99 -17.27 -9.70 -5.61
N ARG A 100 -17.53 -8.38 -5.69
CA ARG A 100 -16.53 -7.36 -5.33
C ARG A 100 -16.07 -7.45 -3.87
N TYR A 101 -17.00 -7.68 -2.93
CA TYR A 101 -16.67 -7.88 -1.53
C TYR A 101 -15.75 -9.09 -1.33
N GLU A 102 -16.08 -10.25 -1.89
CA GLU A 102 -15.28 -11.46 -1.75
C GLU A 102 -13.91 -11.32 -2.43
N SER A 103 -13.85 -10.73 -3.62
CA SER A 103 -12.57 -10.44 -4.29
C SER A 103 -11.66 -9.55 -3.44
N LEU A 104 -12.21 -8.50 -2.83
CA LEU A 104 -11.47 -7.61 -1.95
C LEU A 104 -11.05 -8.31 -0.65
N ARG A 105 -11.93 -9.11 -0.04
CA ARG A 105 -11.64 -9.89 1.17
C ARG A 105 -10.51 -10.89 0.91
N LEU A 106 -10.59 -11.67 -0.17
CA LEU A 106 -9.55 -12.63 -0.58
C LEU A 106 -8.23 -11.92 -0.84
N LEU A 107 -8.24 -10.78 -1.52
CA LEU A 107 -7.03 -9.97 -1.70
C LEU A 107 -6.40 -9.55 -0.37
N CYS A 108 -7.20 -9.14 0.62
CA CYS A 108 -6.70 -8.81 1.95
C CYS A 108 -6.11 -10.04 2.67
N LEU A 109 -6.77 -11.19 2.57
CA LEU A 109 -6.26 -12.45 3.14
C LEU A 109 -4.96 -12.89 2.48
N ASP A 110 -4.81 -12.74 1.16
CA ASP A 110 -3.56 -13.05 0.46
C ASP A 110 -2.42 -12.10 0.85
N ILE A 111 -2.72 -10.82 1.13
CA ILE A 111 -1.75 -9.87 1.68
C ILE A 111 -1.31 -10.32 3.08
N LEU A 112 -2.24 -10.71 3.95
CA LEU A 112 -1.93 -11.22 5.29
C LEU A 112 -1.08 -12.51 5.19
N MET A 113 -1.49 -13.48 4.37
CA MET A 113 -0.75 -14.72 4.14
C MET A 113 0.70 -14.47 3.72
N LEU A 114 0.95 -13.45 2.88
CA LEU A 114 2.31 -13.15 2.44
C LEU A 114 3.13 -12.36 3.47
N SER A 115 2.47 -11.63 4.38
CA SER A 115 3.11 -10.67 5.31
C SER A 115 3.18 -11.14 6.76
N GLU A 116 2.36 -12.12 7.15
CA GLU A 116 2.28 -12.69 8.49
C GLU A 116 3.01 -14.02 8.62
N SER A 117 3.40 -14.33 9.85
CA SER A 117 4.08 -15.55 10.25
C SER A 117 3.83 -15.81 11.74
N ASP A 118 4.33 -16.92 12.27
CA ASP A 118 3.98 -17.41 13.61
C ASP A 118 4.53 -16.56 14.75
N SER A 119 5.47 -15.66 14.46
CA SER A 119 6.08 -14.78 15.44
C SER A 119 6.17 -13.34 14.96
N PHE A 120 6.16 -12.40 15.91
CA PHE A 120 6.37 -10.98 15.65
C PHE A 120 7.65 -10.73 14.82
N ALA A 121 8.74 -11.40 15.14
CA ALA A 121 10.01 -11.26 14.43
C ALA A 121 9.90 -11.73 12.97
N GLU A 122 9.28 -12.88 12.73
CA GLU A 122 9.16 -13.44 11.38
C GLU A 122 8.15 -12.67 10.52
N THR A 123 7.04 -12.23 11.10
CA THR A 123 6.10 -11.29 10.46
C THR A 123 6.79 -10.01 10.01
N ASN A 124 7.68 -9.45 10.84
CA ASN A 124 8.45 -8.27 10.45
C ASN A 124 9.46 -8.58 9.33
N ILE A 125 10.07 -9.76 9.30
CA ILE A 125 10.92 -10.19 8.19
C ILE A 125 10.12 -10.29 6.88
N GLN A 126 8.94 -10.92 6.92
CA GLN A 126 8.08 -11.03 5.73
C GLN A 126 7.60 -9.66 5.26
N THR A 127 7.19 -8.79 6.17
CA THR A 127 6.77 -7.43 5.82
C THR A 127 7.92 -6.61 5.26
N ALA A 128 9.11 -6.64 5.88
CA ALA A 128 10.32 -6.00 5.35
C ALA A 128 10.64 -6.50 3.93
N LYS A 129 10.41 -7.80 3.71
CA LYS A 129 10.60 -8.44 2.42
C LYS A 129 9.67 -7.93 1.34
N ILE A 130 8.38 -7.79 1.63
CA ILE A 130 7.44 -7.23 0.67
C ILE A 130 7.75 -5.75 0.42
N LEU A 131 7.91 -4.93 1.46
CA LEU A 131 8.17 -3.50 1.34
C LEU A 131 9.46 -3.22 0.55
N GLY A 132 10.55 -3.94 0.87
CA GLY A 132 11.81 -3.84 0.16
C GLY A 132 11.68 -4.31 -1.30
N THR A 133 10.96 -5.40 -1.55
CA THR A 133 10.71 -5.88 -2.93
C THR A 133 9.93 -4.86 -3.75
N ILE A 134 8.89 -4.23 -3.18
CA ILE A 134 8.14 -3.15 -3.84
C ILE A 134 9.08 -2.00 -4.21
N GLN A 135 9.88 -1.51 -3.25
CA GLN A 135 10.80 -0.40 -3.49
C GLN A 135 11.87 -0.73 -4.55
N LEU A 136 12.45 -1.93 -4.50
CA LEU A 136 13.49 -2.38 -5.42
C LEU A 136 12.96 -2.70 -6.83
N MET A 137 11.65 -2.93 -6.97
CA MET A 137 10.98 -3.06 -8.26
C MET A 137 10.58 -1.72 -8.87
N SER A 138 10.45 -0.68 -8.05
CA SER A 138 10.15 0.67 -8.52
C SER A 138 11.39 1.31 -9.14
N PRO A 139 11.29 1.89 -10.35
CA PRO A 139 12.38 2.62 -10.95
C PRO A 139 12.71 3.87 -10.10
N THR A 140 13.98 4.22 -10.05
CA THR A 140 14.45 5.37 -9.27
C THR A 140 14.61 6.64 -10.11
N ASP A 141 14.60 6.49 -11.45
CA ASP A 141 14.68 7.57 -12.43
C ASP A 141 13.84 7.28 -13.70
N GLY A 142 13.76 8.28 -14.58
CA GLY A 142 13.06 8.19 -15.86
C GLY A 142 11.54 8.36 -15.79
N LYS A 143 10.90 8.21 -16.95
CA LYS A 143 9.47 8.51 -17.15
C LYS A 143 8.48 7.55 -16.45
N ASN A 144 8.96 6.36 -16.05
CA ASN A 144 8.11 5.33 -15.48
C ASN A 144 8.01 5.40 -13.94
N VAL A 145 8.72 6.33 -13.29
CA VAL A 145 8.70 6.51 -11.82
C VAL A 145 7.30 6.76 -11.30
N ALA A 146 6.61 7.78 -11.81
CA ALA A 146 5.30 8.14 -11.29
C ALA A 146 4.24 7.03 -11.51
N PRO A 147 4.07 6.46 -12.72
CA PRO A 147 3.15 5.34 -12.91
C PRO A 147 3.45 4.13 -12.02
N SER A 148 4.72 3.72 -11.93
CA SER A 148 5.13 2.58 -11.11
C SER A 148 4.90 2.83 -9.63
N ASN A 149 5.25 4.03 -9.15
CA ASN A 149 5.04 4.38 -7.75
C ASN A 149 3.57 4.48 -7.39
N GLN A 150 2.73 5.06 -8.26
CA GLN A 150 1.29 5.16 -8.01
C GLN A 150 0.66 3.79 -7.76
N LYS A 151 0.96 2.82 -8.63
CA LYS A 151 0.55 1.42 -8.46
C LYS A 151 1.03 0.82 -7.13
N SER A 152 2.30 1.03 -6.79
CA SER A 152 2.93 0.45 -5.60
C SER A 152 2.44 1.05 -4.28
N LYS A 153 1.97 2.31 -4.27
CA LYS A 153 1.56 3.02 -3.04
C LYS A 153 0.50 2.27 -2.24
N HIS A 154 -0.47 1.66 -2.93
CA HIS A 154 -1.65 1.05 -2.29
C HIS A 154 -1.26 -0.11 -1.36
N LEU A 155 -0.47 -1.07 -1.87
CA LEU A 155 0.01 -2.19 -1.07
C LEU A 155 1.02 -1.73 0.00
N TYR A 156 1.90 -0.79 -0.34
CA TYR A 156 2.94 -0.32 0.57
C TYR A 156 2.34 0.33 1.83
N LYS A 157 1.36 1.23 1.68
CA LYS A 157 0.70 1.87 2.82
C LYS A 157 -0.18 0.90 3.60
N ALA A 158 -0.81 -0.08 2.95
CA ALA A 158 -1.60 -1.13 3.60
C ALA A 158 -0.77 -1.97 4.57
N LEU A 159 0.42 -2.41 4.14
CA LEU A 159 1.36 -3.15 4.99
C LEU A 159 1.84 -2.31 6.18
N LEU A 160 2.19 -1.04 5.95
CA LEU A 160 2.58 -0.14 7.04
C LEU A 160 1.43 0.14 8.02
N SER A 161 0.18 0.17 7.54
CA SER A 161 -1.00 0.33 8.41
C SER A 161 -1.16 -0.84 9.37
N LEU A 162 -0.97 -2.07 8.89
CA LEU A 162 -0.94 -3.28 9.73
C LEU A 162 0.19 -3.24 10.76
N ARG A 163 1.42 -2.97 10.32
CA ARG A 163 2.57 -2.94 11.24
C ARG A 163 2.45 -1.84 12.29
N LEU A 164 1.87 -0.70 11.92
CA LEU A 164 1.59 0.38 12.85
C LEU A 164 0.51 -0.01 13.86
N LEU A 165 -0.56 -0.69 13.44
CA LEU A 165 -1.56 -1.24 14.34
C LEU A 165 -0.90 -2.16 15.39
N ASP A 166 -0.09 -3.12 14.92
CA ASP A 166 0.59 -4.08 15.82
C ASP A 166 1.50 -3.36 16.81
N ARG A 167 2.30 -2.39 16.35
CA ARG A 167 3.18 -1.60 17.23
C ARG A 167 2.39 -0.83 18.29
N LEU A 168 1.30 -0.18 17.89
CA LEU A 168 0.48 0.60 18.81
C LEU A 168 -0.28 -0.28 19.80
N LEU A 169 -0.70 -1.48 19.41
CA LEU A 169 -1.28 -2.47 20.32
C LEU A 169 -0.23 -2.96 21.34
N LEU A 170 0.97 -3.31 20.87
CA LEU A 170 2.08 -3.74 21.74
C LEU A 170 2.49 -2.67 22.77
N ASP A 171 2.38 -1.39 22.40
CA ASP A 171 2.66 -0.27 23.30
C ASP A 171 1.44 0.15 24.16
N GLY A 172 0.28 -0.51 24.03
CA GLY A 172 -0.93 -0.15 24.77
C GLY A 172 -1.57 1.18 24.35
N ASN A 173 -1.24 1.68 23.16
CA ASN A 173 -1.65 3.00 22.65
C ASN A 173 -2.95 2.97 21.83
N ILE A 174 -3.59 1.80 21.69
CA ILE A 174 -4.93 1.66 21.07
C ILE A 174 -5.97 1.47 22.17
N SER A 175 -6.91 2.41 22.27
CA SER A 175 -8.02 2.37 23.23
C SER A 175 -9.38 2.10 22.57
N HIS A 176 -9.45 1.96 21.25
CA HIS A 176 -10.71 1.78 20.54
C HIS A 176 -11.37 0.45 20.92
N PRO A 177 -12.57 0.44 21.54
CA PRO A 177 -13.14 -0.77 22.14
C PRO A 177 -13.32 -1.92 21.16
N PHE A 178 -13.75 -1.61 19.93
CA PHE A 178 -13.88 -2.64 18.88
C PHE A 178 -12.54 -3.35 18.62
N ILE A 179 -11.42 -2.61 18.52
CA ILE A 179 -10.12 -3.23 18.25
C ILE A 179 -9.65 -4.05 19.44
N VAL A 180 -9.68 -3.46 20.63
CA VAL A 180 -9.18 -4.09 21.87
C VAL A 180 -9.94 -5.37 22.18
N ASN A 181 -11.28 -5.36 22.07
CA ASN A 181 -12.10 -6.52 22.36
C ASN A 181 -11.82 -7.69 21.39
N ARG A 182 -11.66 -7.43 20.09
CA ARG A 182 -11.34 -8.49 19.12
C ARG A 182 -9.89 -8.97 19.23
N TYR A 183 -8.97 -8.08 19.57
CA TYR A 183 -7.59 -8.45 19.88
C TYR A 183 -7.53 -9.39 21.09
N GLN A 184 -8.23 -9.07 22.19
CA GLN A 184 -8.30 -9.96 23.35
C GLN A 184 -8.98 -11.29 23.04
N ALA A 185 -10.08 -11.27 22.29
CA ALA A 185 -10.79 -12.50 21.89
C ALA A 185 -9.93 -13.46 21.05
N SER A 186 -8.93 -12.96 20.32
CA SER A 186 -8.01 -13.83 19.57
C SER A 186 -7.13 -14.72 20.45
N ALA A 187 -6.92 -14.37 21.72
CA ALA A 187 -6.18 -15.23 22.65
C ALA A 187 -6.98 -16.50 23.04
N ASP A 188 -8.31 -16.40 23.01
CA ASP A 188 -9.23 -17.49 23.37
C ASP A 188 -9.73 -18.29 22.14
N THR A 189 -9.36 -17.87 20.92
CA THR A 189 -9.76 -18.52 19.66
C THR A 189 -8.70 -19.54 19.26
N ALA A 190 -9.09 -20.76 18.88
CA ALA A 190 -8.12 -21.77 18.46
C ALA A 190 -7.53 -21.37 17.10
N SER A 191 -6.23 -21.65 16.87
CA SER A 191 -5.58 -21.32 15.59
C SER A 191 -6.17 -22.06 14.39
N GLU A 192 -6.84 -23.20 14.63
CA GLU A 192 -7.50 -24.02 13.62
C GLU A 192 -8.90 -23.49 13.25
N ASP A 193 -9.46 -22.56 14.04
CA ASP A 193 -10.77 -21.99 13.76
C ASP A 193 -10.72 -21.17 12.46
N GLU A 194 -11.69 -21.43 11.58
CA GLU A 194 -11.80 -20.73 10.30
C GLU A 194 -11.95 -19.21 10.50
N TYR A 195 -12.71 -18.83 11.53
CA TYR A 195 -12.93 -17.44 11.91
C TYR A 195 -11.97 -17.01 13.01
N GLN A 196 -11.26 -15.92 12.77
CA GLN A 196 -10.28 -15.33 13.67
C GLN A 196 -10.70 -13.87 13.96
N PRO A 197 -11.22 -13.54 15.17
CA PRO A 197 -11.83 -12.24 15.43
C PRO A 197 -10.95 -11.04 15.10
N PHE A 198 -9.68 -11.06 15.52
CA PHE A 198 -8.76 -9.95 15.24
C PHE A 198 -8.40 -9.84 13.75
N ARG A 199 -8.14 -10.97 13.10
CA ARG A 199 -7.83 -11.02 11.66
C ARG A 199 -9.01 -10.54 10.82
N ASP A 200 -10.16 -11.16 11.01
CA ASP A 200 -11.31 -11.02 10.12
C ASP A 200 -12.13 -9.76 10.40
N ASP A 201 -12.15 -9.26 11.63
CA ASP A 201 -12.93 -8.07 12.00
C ASP A 201 -12.08 -6.79 12.08
N VAL A 202 -10.76 -6.88 12.30
CA VAL A 202 -9.90 -5.70 12.46
C VAL A 202 -8.87 -5.58 11.34
N GLN A 203 -8.00 -6.57 11.15
CA GLN A 203 -6.90 -6.47 10.20
C GLN A 203 -7.40 -6.43 8.75
N VAL A 204 -8.36 -7.30 8.39
CA VAL A 204 -8.98 -7.30 7.06
C VAL A 204 -9.70 -5.97 6.78
N PRO A 205 -10.61 -5.46 7.64
CA PRO A 205 -11.20 -4.13 7.41
C PRO A 205 -10.19 -2.98 7.37
N LEU A 206 -9.10 -3.03 8.15
CA LEU A 206 -8.02 -2.04 8.06
C LEU A 206 -7.31 -2.08 6.71
N LEU A 207 -7.01 -3.27 6.18
CA LEU A 207 -6.45 -3.45 4.84
C LEU A 207 -7.41 -2.94 3.77
N MET A 208 -8.69 -3.29 3.86
CA MET A 208 -9.72 -2.78 2.95
C MET A 208 -9.74 -1.26 2.95
N ALA A 209 -9.76 -0.64 4.13
CA ALA A 209 -9.75 0.82 4.25
C ALA A 209 -8.47 1.44 3.66
N ALA A 210 -7.30 0.83 3.88
CA ALA A 210 -6.04 1.32 3.30
C ALA A 210 -6.03 1.24 1.77
N LEU A 211 -6.48 0.12 1.19
CA LEU A 211 -6.56 -0.07 -0.26
C LEU A 211 -7.58 0.88 -0.90
N LEU A 212 -8.74 1.06 -0.26
CA LEU A 212 -9.84 1.85 -0.78
C LEU A 212 -9.73 3.36 -0.51
N GLN A 213 -8.79 3.81 0.32
CA GLN A 213 -8.70 5.21 0.76
C GLN A 213 -8.68 6.25 -0.38
N ASP A 214 -8.10 5.89 -1.53
CA ASP A 214 -7.99 6.78 -2.69
C ASP A 214 -8.85 6.30 -3.88
N ILE A 215 -9.69 5.25 -3.72
CA ILE A 215 -10.40 4.58 -4.83
C ILE A 215 -11.35 5.53 -5.59
N GLY A 216 -11.89 6.53 -4.90
CA GLY A 216 -12.73 7.57 -5.50
C GLY A 216 -12.00 8.43 -6.54
N SER A 217 -10.66 8.36 -6.64
CA SER A 217 -9.94 8.99 -7.76
C SER A 217 -10.30 8.39 -9.12
N CYS A 218 -10.85 7.18 -9.17
CA CYS A 218 -11.36 6.55 -10.38
C CYS A 218 -12.67 7.18 -10.89
N HIS A 219 -13.33 8.03 -10.09
CA HIS A 219 -14.56 8.68 -10.51
C HIS A 219 -14.33 9.59 -11.73
N PRO A 220 -15.24 9.63 -12.73
CA PRO A 220 -15.09 10.44 -13.94
C PRO A 220 -14.75 11.91 -13.68
N ASP A 221 -15.36 12.53 -12.67
CA ASP A 221 -15.04 13.93 -12.31
C ASP A 221 -13.64 14.09 -11.73
N ALA A 222 -13.16 13.12 -10.94
CA ALA A 222 -11.78 13.12 -10.45
C ALA A 222 -10.79 12.92 -11.61
N GLN A 223 -11.10 12.01 -12.54
CA GLN A 223 -10.33 11.81 -13.77
C GLN A 223 -10.31 13.05 -14.65
N ARG A 224 -11.41 13.82 -14.72
CA ARG A 224 -11.46 15.09 -15.46
C ARG A 224 -10.53 16.15 -14.84
N ILE A 225 -10.42 16.20 -13.52
CA ILE A 225 -9.42 17.05 -12.85
C ILE A 225 -8.01 16.54 -13.14
N LEU A 226 -7.77 15.23 -13.04
CA LEU A 226 -6.44 14.64 -13.21
C LEU A 226 -5.94 14.69 -14.66
N LYS A 227 -6.78 14.48 -15.67
CA LYS A 227 -6.36 14.38 -17.08
C LYS A 227 -6.85 15.54 -17.94
N GLY A 228 -7.58 16.48 -17.34
CA GLY A 228 -8.25 17.56 -18.07
C GLY A 228 -9.49 17.07 -18.83
N PRO A 229 -10.31 17.98 -19.36
CA PRO A 229 -11.52 17.64 -20.13
C PRO A 229 -11.27 16.78 -21.36
N ALA A 230 -10.11 16.96 -22.02
CA ALA A 230 -9.71 16.22 -23.22
C ALA A 230 -8.93 14.93 -22.91
N GLY A 231 -8.55 14.69 -21.64
CA GLY A 231 -7.78 13.51 -21.26
C GLY A 231 -6.27 13.57 -21.55
N GLU A 232 -5.75 14.74 -21.94
CA GLU A 232 -4.37 14.91 -22.43
C GLU A 232 -3.38 15.43 -21.38
N LEU A 233 -3.86 15.88 -20.21
CA LEU A 233 -2.99 16.39 -19.16
C LEU A 233 -2.31 15.23 -18.41
N ASP A 234 -1.07 15.46 -18.00
CA ASP A 234 -0.36 14.57 -17.08
C ASP A 234 -1.08 14.53 -15.72
N GLU A 235 -1.51 13.33 -15.33
CA GLU A 235 -2.20 13.07 -14.06
C GLU A 235 -1.31 13.26 -12.83
N PHE A 236 0.02 13.31 -13.02
CA PHE A 236 1.00 13.52 -11.95
C PHE A 236 1.51 14.96 -11.85
N ARG A 237 0.97 15.88 -12.65
CA ARG A 237 1.32 17.30 -12.58
C ARG A 237 0.96 17.90 -11.22
N VAL A 238 1.56 19.04 -10.92
CA VAL A 238 1.16 19.84 -9.77
C VAL A 238 -0.21 20.44 -10.05
N LEU A 239 -1.20 20.11 -9.21
CA LEU A 239 -2.53 20.71 -9.25
C LEU A 239 -2.55 22.03 -8.49
N GLU A 240 -3.34 22.97 -8.98
CA GLU A 240 -3.64 24.21 -8.25
C GLU A 240 -4.43 23.91 -6.96
N ASN A 241 -4.38 24.83 -5.99
CA ASN A 241 -4.98 24.59 -4.67
C ASN A 241 -6.48 24.26 -4.73
N ASP A 242 -7.22 24.91 -5.62
CA ASP A 242 -8.66 24.70 -5.79
C ASP A 242 -8.95 23.34 -6.45
N GLU A 243 -8.25 23.01 -7.54
CA GLU A 243 -8.34 21.69 -8.20
C GLU A 243 -8.01 20.56 -7.23
N ARG A 244 -6.94 20.73 -6.45
CA ARG A 244 -6.51 19.76 -5.44
C ARG A 244 -7.56 19.59 -4.36
N THR A 245 -8.15 20.68 -3.88
CA THR A 245 -9.19 20.64 -2.84
C THR A 245 -10.42 19.91 -3.35
N GLU A 246 -10.82 20.18 -4.59
CA GLU A 246 -11.97 19.52 -5.21
C GLU A 246 -11.71 18.03 -5.47
N LEU A 247 -10.54 17.68 -6.00
CA LEU A 247 -10.12 16.29 -6.18
C LEU A 247 -10.18 15.52 -4.85
N LEU A 248 -9.67 16.10 -3.76
CA LEU A 248 -9.70 15.46 -2.44
C LEU A 248 -11.13 15.25 -1.93
N LYS A 249 -12.04 16.20 -2.16
CA LYS A 249 -13.45 16.07 -1.79
C LYS A 249 -14.14 14.96 -2.58
N ILE A 250 -13.96 14.94 -3.89
CA ILE A 250 -14.54 13.91 -4.78
C ILE A 250 -13.99 12.55 -4.39
N SER A 251 -12.65 12.42 -4.33
CA SER A 251 -11.99 11.15 -3.99
C SER A 251 -12.49 10.61 -2.65
N TYR A 252 -12.61 11.45 -1.63
CA TYR A 252 -13.15 11.03 -0.34
C TYR A 252 -14.62 10.60 -0.40
N ARG A 253 -15.49 11.45 -0.96
CA ARG A 253 -16.93 11.18 -1.06
C ARG A 253 -17.19 9.89 -1.82
N GLU A 254 -16.54 9.73 -2.96
CA GLU A 254 -16.73 8.59 -3.84
C GLU A 254 -16.07 7.32 -3.32
N SER A 255 -15.00 7.41 -2.53
CA SER A 255 -14.46 6.24 -1.82
C SER A 255 -15.44 5.68 -0.82
N LEU A 256 -16.13 6.54 -0.05
CA LEU A 256 -17.20 6.10 0.86
C LEU A 256 -18.41 5.55 0.11
N ASN A 257 -18.80 6.19 -1.00
CA ASN A 257 -19.88 5.72 -1.86
C ASN A 257 -19.59 4.31 -2.39
N PHE A 258 -18.37 4.10 -2.90
CA PHE A 258 -17.93 2.79 -3.40
C PHE A 258 -17.99 1.71 -2.30
N VAL A 259 -17.50 1.99 -1.09
CA VAL A 259 -17.58 1.06 0.05
C VAL A 259 -19.02 0.65 0.35
N VAL A 260 -19.95 1.61 0.39
CA VAL A 260 -21.34 1.35 0.82
C VAL A 260 -22.17 0.73 -0.29
N GLN A 261 -22.08 1.28 -1.50
CA GLN A 261 -22.96 0.96 -2.62
C GLN A 261 -22.36 -0.08 -3.57
N ALA A 262 -21.06 -0.06 -3.81
CA ALA A 262 -20.41 -0.99 -4.74
C ALA A 262 -19.96 -2.29 -4.05
N VAL A 263 -19.36 -2.19 -2.86
CA VAL A 263 -18.78 -3.32 -2.12
C VAL A 263 -19.76 -3.93 -1.12
N GLY A 264 -20.29 -3.14 -0.18
CA GLY A 264 -21.28 -3.63 0.79
C GLY A 264 -20.70 -4.51 1.90
N ILE A 265 -21.45 -5.56 2.23
CA ILE A 265 -21.16 -6.52 3.30
C ILE A 265 -21.26 -7.95 2.77
N GLY A 266 -20.64 -8.91 3.47
CA GLY A 266 -20.72 -10.32 3.13
C GLY A 266 -22.15 -10.89 3.21
N ALA A 267 -22.36 -12.01 2.53
CA ALA A 267 -23.62 -12.74 2.53
C ALA A 267 -23.52 -13.99 3.41
N TYR A 268 -24.51 -14.20 4.29
CA TYR A 268 -24.57 -15.40 5.11
C TYR A 268 -24.88 -16.63 4.27
N GLN A 269 -24.09 -17.69 4.45
CA GLN A 269 -24.33 -19.01 3.87
C GLN A 269 -24.65 -20.00 4.99
N GLY A 270 -25.92 -20.40 5.09
CA GLY A 270 -26.37 -21.35 6.10
C GLY A 270 -27.89 -21.33 6.29
N ASN A 271 -28.37 -22.17 7.22
CA ASN A 271 -29.80 -22.45 7.38
C ASN A 271 -30.41 -21.97 8.72
N SER A 272 -29.61 -21.39 9.63
CA SER A 272 -30.11 -20.88 10.92
C SER A 272 -30.36 -19.38 10.87
N LYS A 273 -31.55 -18.97 11.32
CA LYS A 273 -31.93 -17.56 11.43
C LYS A 273 -31.08 -16.83 12.47
N GLU A 274 -30.82 -17.46 13.61
CA GLU A 274 -30.02 -16.90 14.70
C GLU A 274 -28.57 -16.69 14.26
N GLN A 275 -27.99 -17.67 13.56
CA GLN A 275 -26.65 -17.55 13.00
C GLN A 275 -26.58 -16.46 11.93
N ARG A 276 -27.58 -16.40 11.04
CA ARG A 276 -27.68 -15.34 10.04
C ARG A 276 -27.72 -13.96 10.68
N ASP A 277 -28.56 -13.76 11.67
CA ASP A 277 -28.75 -12.46 12.30
C ASP A 277 -27.47 -12.01 13.04
N ARG A 278 -26.75 -12.94 13.69
CA ARG A 278 -25.42 -12.68 14.28
C ARG A 278 -24.35 -12.35 13.22
N TYR A 279 -24.30 -13.12 12.13
CA TYR A 279 -23.36 -12.88 11.03
C TYR A 279 -23.57 -11.50 10.42
N LEU A 280 -24.82 -11.16 10.08
CA LEU A 280 -25.16 -9.87 9.49
C LEU A 280 -24.86 -8.71 10.45
N GLN A 281 -25.04 -8.90 11.76
CA GLN A 281 -24.64 -7.91 12.76
C GLN A 281 -23.12 -7.70 12.76
N ASN A 282 -22.32 -8.78 12.76
CA ASN A 282 -20.87 -8.67 12.71
C ASN A 282 -20.40 -7.99 11.41
N GLU A 283 -20.95 -8.36 10.26
CA GLU A 283 -20.61 -7.73 8.98
C GLU A 283 -20.95 -6.24 8.93
N ARG A 284 -22.06 -5.82 9.55
CA ARG A 284 -22.39 -4.38 9.70
C ARG A 284 -21.38 -3.66 10.59
N GLU A 285 -20.93 -4.28 11.67
CA GLU A 285 -19.92 -3.70 12.55
C GLU A 285 -18.56 -3.58 11.84
N LYS A 286 -18.15 -4.58 11.06
CA LYS A 286 -16.96 -4.51 10.19
C LYS A 286 -17.04 -3.35 9.20
N GLN A 287 -18.17 -3.22 8.51
CA GLN A 287 -18.37 -2.13 7.55
C GLN A 287 -18.38 -0.77 8.25
N ALA A 288 -19.02 -0.67 9.42
CA ALA A 288 -19.01 0.55 10.23
C ALA A 288 -17.59 0.93 10.67
N PHE A 289 -16.77 -0.05 11.08
CA PHE A 289 -15.37 0.15 11.43
C PHE A 289 -14.53 0.61 10.22
N LEU A 290 -14.70 -0.02 9.06
CA LEU A 290 -14.04 0.39 7.80
C LEU A 290 -14.40 1.84 7.44
N ILE A 291 -15.69 2.19 7.43
CA ILE A 291 -16.17 3.55 7.15
C ILE A 291 -15.61 4.53 8.18
N PHE A 292 -15.59 4.14 9.45
CA PHE A 292 -15.04 4.95 10.53
C PHE A 292 -13.55 5.24 10.32
N LEU A 293 -12.74 4.25 9.94
CA LEU A 293 -11.32 4.45 9.61
C LEU A 293 -11.15 5.46 8.47
N LEU A 294 -11.91 5.32 7.37
CA LEU A 294 -11.84 6.21 6.22
C LEU A 294 -12.22 7.66 6.58
N LYS A 295 -13.30 7.84 7.35
CA LYS A 295 -13.75 9.17 7.82
C LYS A 295 -12.70 9.83 8.71
N ASN A 296 -12.14 9.08 9.66
CA ASN A 296 -11.18 9.62 10.61
C ASN A 296 -9.77 9.80 10.01
N ALA A 297 -9.47 9.23 8.84
CA ALA A 297 -8.18 9.45 8.19
C ALA A 297 -7.99 10.89 7.66
N ILE A 298 -9.07 11.66 7.44
CA ILE A 298 -8.98 13.05 6.95
C ILE A 298 -8.37 13.96 8.01
N LYS A 299 -8.91 13.89 9.22
CA LYS A 299 -8.46 14.63 10.41
C LYS A 299 -8.31 13.63 11.55
N PRO A 300 -7.18 12.91 11.60
CA PRO A 300 -7.03 11.80 12.53
C PRO A 300 -6.78 12.25 13.97
N GLU A 301 -6.29 13.48 14.18
CA GLU A 301 -5.92 14.01 15.50
C GLU A 301 -5.12 12.95 16.28
N HIS A 302 -5.67 12.45 17.40
CA HIS A 302 -5.07 11.39 18.21
C HIS A 302 -5.74 10.02 18.06
N GLY A 303 -6.74 9.89 17.19
CA GLY A 303 -7.54 8.67 17.02
C GLY A 303 -6.94 7.63 16.06
N VAL A 304 -7.67 6.53 15.87
CA VAL A 304 -7.27 5.40 15.01
C VAL A 304 -7.21 5.73 13.52
N GLY A 305 -7.72 6.90 13.09
CA GLY A 305 -7.50 7.40 11.72
C GLY A 305 -6.01 7.56 11.37
N ASN A 306 -5.15 7.71 12.38
CA ASN A 306 -3.70 7.73 12.23
C ASN A 306 -3.14 6.44 11.63
N LEU A 307 -3.83 5.30 11.81
CA LEU A 307 -3.46 4.01 11.20
C LEU A 307 -3.46 4.07 9.68
N LEU A 308 -4.24 4.97 9.07
CA LEU A 308 -4.24 5.18 7.62
C LEU A 308 -3.45 6.43 7.22
N LYS A 309 -3.60 7.54 7.94
CA LYS A 309 -3.05 8.82 7.52
C LYS A 309 -1.52 8.86 7.55
N ILE A 310 -0.90 8.31 8.59
CA ILE A 310 0.55 8.35 8.75
C ILE A 310 1.23 7.44 7.71
N PRO A 311 0.81 6.18 7.51
CA PRO A 311 1.27 5.35 6.40
C PRO A 311 1.06 5.97 5.02
N GLN A 312 -0.08 6.64 4.78
CA GLN A 312 -0.34 7.34 3.52
C GLN A 312 0.72 8.44 3.27
N ILE A 313 1.01 9.28 4.26
CA ILE A 313 2.00 10.36 4.14
C ILE A 313 3.40 9.77 3.94
N TYR A 314 3.80 8.79 4.75
CA TYR A 314 5.10 8.12 4.62
C TYR A 314 5.29 7.58 3.19
N THR A 315 4.29 6.83 2.71
CA THR A 315 4.32 6.20 1.39
C THR A 315 4.34 7.25 0.27
N SER A 316 3.67 8.40 0.44
CA SER A 316 3.69 9.49 -0.55
C SER A 316 5.08 10.13 -0.75
N VAL A 317 5.97 10.01 0.24
CA VAL A 317 7.35 10.47 0.14
C VAL A 317 8.22 9.38 -0.48
N VAL A 318 8.10 8.14 0.04
CA VAL A 318 8.94 7.00 -0.38
C VAL A 318 8.65 6.56 -1.82
N LEU A 319 7.38 6.55 -2.20
CA LEU A 319 6.89 6.23 -3.54
C LEU A 319 6.27 7.49 -4.16
N SER A 320 7.05 8.56 -4.25
CA SER A 320 6.55 9.84 -4.77
C SER A 320 6.26 9.76 -6.27
N THR A 321 5.18 10.43 -6.69
CA THR A 321 4.77 10.58 -8.09
C THR A 321 5.12 11.96 -8.65
N LYS A 322 5.78 12.83 -7.87
CA LYS A 322 6.16 14.17 -8.34
C LYS A 322 7.23 14.10 -9.42
N ALA A 323 7.15 15.00 -10.40
CA ALA A 323 8.15 15.11 -11.47
C ALA A 323 9.59 15.37 -10.96
N ASN A 324 9.74 16.07 -9.83
CA ASN A 324 11.03 16.34 -9.20
C ASN A 324 11.41 15.28 -8.14
N TYR A 325 10.98 14.03 -8.33
CA TYR A 325 11.35 12.93 -7.45
C TYR A 325 12.86 12.82 -7.28
N SER A 326 13.31 12.73 -6.02
CA SER A 326 14.72 12.56 -5.69
C SER A 326 14.87 11.40 -4.73
N TYR A 327 15.47 10.30 -5.22
CA TYR A 327 15.74 9.12 -4.40
C TYR A 327 16.61 9.45 -3.18
N GLU A 328 17.60 10.35 -3.30
CA GLU A 328 18.43 10.79 -2.16
C GLU A 328 17.61 11.43 -1.02
N SER A 329 16.39 11.89 -1.30
CA SER A 329 15.55 12.58 -0.33
C SER A 329 14.69 11.64 0.53
N LEU A 330 14.62 10.34 0.21
CA LEU A 330 13.72 9.42 0.91
C LEU A 330 13.94 9.38 2.43
N PRO A 331 15.19 9.43 2.95
CA PRO A 331 15.41 9.44 4.39
C PRO A 331 14.86 10.68 5.13
N LYS A 332 14.40 11.70 4.39
CA LYS A 332 13.74 12.88 4.97
C LYS A 332 12.26 12.65 5.30
N VAL A 333 11.71 11.48 5.03
CA VAL A 333 10.30 11.16 5.31
C VAL A 333 9.94 11.34 6.79
N GLY A 334 10.84 11.00 7.72
CA GLY A 334 10.64 11.23 9.16
C GLY A 334 10.44 12.71 9.49
N LEU A 335 11.26 13.59 8.91
CA LEU A 335 11.15 15.04 9.10
C LEU A 335 9.81 15.59 8.56
N VAL A 336 9.28 15.00 7.48
CA VAL A 336 7.96 15.38 6.94
C VAL A 336 6.86 15.00 7.94
N LEU A 337 6.98 13.84 8.58
CA LEU A 337 6.05 13.39 9.61
C LEU A 337 6.12 14.25 10.88
N GLU A 338 7.32 14.49 11.40
CA GLU A 338 7.55 15.32 12.58
C GLU A 338 6.99 16.73 12.41
N LYS A 339 7.18 17.36 11.25
CA LYS A 339 6.58 18.67 10.94
C LYS A 339 5.05 18.68 10.98
N GLY A 340 4.40 17.56 10.66
CA GLY A 340 2.94 17.47 10.77
C GLY A 340 2.47 17.31 12.22
N VAL A 341 3.28 16.65 13.06
CA VAL A 341 3.06 16.58 14.51
C VAL A 341 3.21 17.96 15.15
N GLU A 342 4.27 18.71 14.81
CA GLU A 342 4.50 20.08 15.30
C GLU A 342 3.33 21.01 14.96
N LYS A 343 2.68 20.77 13.81
CA LYS A 343 1.49 21.51 13.36
C LYS A 343 0.17 20.98 13.94
N GLY A 344 0.20 19.95 14.79
CA GLY A 344 -0.97 19.36 15.43
C GLY A 344 -1.90 18.59 14.47
N VAL A 345 -1.41 18.12 13.32
CA VAL A 345 -2.25 17.46 12.30
C VAL A 345 -2.55 16.00 12.65
N TYR A 346 -1.62 15.32 13.32
CA TYR A 346 -1.72 13.90 13.69
C TYR A 346 -0.88 13.55 14.92
N SER A 347 -1.09 12.34 15.43
CA SER A 347 -0.56 11.88 16.71
C SER A 347 0.98 11.74 16.74
N PRO A 348 1.68 12.34 17.73
CA PRO A 348 3.11 12.11 17.94
C PRO A 348 3.42 10.63 18.22
N VAL A 349 2.54 9.96 18.98
CA VAL A 349 2.70 8.55 19.37
C VAL A 349 2.69 7.64 18.17
N ALA A 350 1.77 7.88 17.22
CA ALA A 350 1.68 7.07 16.02
C ALA A 350 2.83 7.32 15.04
N VAL A 351 3.37 8.55 14.97
CA VAL A 351 4.59 8.85 14.20
C VAL A 351 5.79 8.15 14.82
N ALA A 352 5.97 8.25 16.14
CA ALA A 352 7.05 7.56 16.85
C ALA A 352 6.96 6.04 16.66
N GLY A 353 5.75 5.48 16.71
CA GLY A 353 5.49 4.07 16.41
C GLY A 353 5.92 3.67 15.00
N LEU A 354 5.58 4.48 13.98
CA LEU A 354 6.01 4.20 12.61
C LEU A 354 7.52 4.32 12.43
N LEU A 355 8.15 5.37 12.99
CA LEU A 355 9.60 5.55 12.90
C LEU A 355 10.40 4.50 13.67
N LYS A 356 9.82 3.94 14.74
CA LYS A 356 10.36 2.76 15.43
C LYS A 356 10.36 1.51 14.54
N ILE A 357 9.36 1.37 13.66
CA ILE A 357 9.28 0.27 12.70
C ILE A 357 10.27 0.47 11.55
N THR A 358 10.27 1.65 10.92
CA THR A 358 10.98 1.86 9.65
C THR A 358 12.39 2.40 9.81
N GLY A 359 12.68 3.08 10.92
CA GLY A 359 13.85 3.95 11.03
C GLY A 359 13.77 5.15 10.08
N VAL A 360 14.93 5.77 9.87
CA VAL A 360 15.14 6.91 8.96
C VAL A 360 15.20 6.46 7.51
N PHE A 361 15.77 5.28 7.23
CA PHE A 361 15.99 4.78 5.86
C PHE A 361 14.91 3.74 5.49
N PRO A 362 14.10 3.98 4.45
CA PRO A 362 13.06 3.04 4.03
C PRO A 362 13.61 1.67 3.59
N GLN A 363 12.76 0.64 3.67
CA GLN A 363 13.09 -0.69 3.15
C GLN A 363 13.42 -0.63 1.66
N GLY A 364 14.48 -1.32 1.24
CA GLY A 364 14.99 -1.30 -0.13
C GLY A 364 15.84 -0.08 -0.49
N PHE A 365 16.11 0.84 0.46
CA PHE A 365 16.98 1.99 0.21
C PHE A 365 18.44 1.57 0.00
N GLY A 366 19.10 2.13 -1.02
CA GLY A 366 20.51 1.88 -1.31
C GLY A 366 21.44 2.73 -0.45
N VAL A 367 22.10 2.12 0.54
CA VAL A 367 23.07 2.79 1.42
C VAL A 367 24.48 2.71 0.83
N THR A 368 25.17 3.84 0.78
CA THR A 368 26.62 3.89 0.53
C THR A 368 27.34 4.10 1.87
N TYR A 369 28.36 3.30 2.16
CA TYR A 369 29.02 3.34 3.47
C TYR A 369 30.52 3.07 3.39
N ILE A 370 31.26 3.50 4.41
CA ILE A 370 32.68 3.20 4.63
C ILE A 370 32.76 1.85 5.36
N PRO A 371 33.29 0.79 4.72
CA PRO A 371 33.44 -0.51 5.37
C PRO A 371 34.57 -0.47 6.40
N LYS A 372 34.43 -1.30 7.44
CA LYS A 372 35.50 -1.58 8.40
C LYS A 372 36.27 -2.86 8.06
N ASP A 373 37.55 -2.90 8.44
CA ASP A 373 38.36 -4.11 8.39
C ASP A 373 38.16 -5.02 9.62
N SER A 374 38.97 -6.08 9.73
CA SER A 374 38.93 -7.01 10.87
C SER A 374 39.27 -6.36 12.21
N ASP A 375 40.06 -5.27 12.19
CA ASP A 375 40.50 -4.51 13.36
C ASP A 375 39.57 -3.33 13.65
N ARG A 376 38.41 -3.28 12.98
CA ARG A 376 37.38 -2.24 13.07
C ARG A 376 37.85 -0.86 12.63
N GLN A 377 38.88 -0.79 11.79
CA GLN A 377 39.37 0.46 11.21
C GLN A 377 38.63 0.79 9.92
N ASP A 378 38.38 2.09 9.72
CA ASP A 378 37.76 2.61 8.51
C ASP A 378 38.69 2.40 7.31
N LEU A 379 38.17 1.78 6.24
CA LEU A 379 38.91 1.62 5.00
C LEU A 379 38.80 2.86 4.11
N ASP A 380 39.85 3.14 3.33
CA ASP A 380 39.87 4.24 2.35
C ASP A 380 39.10 3.87 1.06
N ARG A 381 37.83 3.53 1.20
CA ARG A 381 36.88 3.27 0.12
C ARG A 381 35.43 3.35 0.64
N TYR A 382 34.47 3.31 -0.29
CA TYR A 382 33.06 3.07 0.04
C TYR A 382 32.56 1.79 -0.62
N GLU A 383 31.49 1.22 -0.04
CA GLU A 383 30.79 0.03 -0.49
C GLU A 383 29.28 0.28 -0.46
N TYR A 384 28.52 -0.64 -1.05
CA TYR A 384 27.07 -0.57 -1.20
C TYR A 384 26.36 -1.63 -0.35
N ALA A 385 25.25 -1.23 0.25
CA ALA A 385 24.35 -2.07 1.00
C ALA A 385 22.88 -1.69 0.73
N ILE A 386 21.93 -2.59 1.02
CA ILE A 386 20.48 -2.35 0.86
C ILE A 386 19.81 -2.50 2.21
N VAL A 387 18.93 -1.57 2.59
CA VAL A 387 18.12 -1.71 3.80
C VAL A 387 17.14 -2.88 3.67
N THR A 388 17.21 -3.84 4.58
CA THR A 388 16.40 -5.08 4.53
C THR A 388 15.72 -5.44 5.85
N GLY A 389 16.08 -4.80 6.96
CA GLY A 389 15.50 -5.07 8.28
C GLY A 389 14.62 -3.92 8.77
N LEU A 390 13.50 -4.26 9.40
CA LEU A 390 12.68 -3.34 10.20
C LEU A 390 13.16 -3.33 11.65
N TYR A 391 12.69 -2.36 12.44
CA TYR A 391 13.03 -2.16 13.85
C TYR A 391 14.54 -2.01 14.10
N PRO A 392 15.21 -1.03 13.46
CA PRO A 392 16.58 -0.72 13.84
C PRO A 392 16.64 -0.24 15.30
N GLU A 393 17.69 -0.62 16.03
CA GLU A 393 17.88 -0.21 17.43
C GLU A 393 18.01 1.32 17.57
N ASP A 394 18.80 1.94 16.69
CA ASP A 394 18.81 3.39 16.48
C ASP A 394 18.17 3.68 15.10
N PRO A 395 17.12 4.51 15.01
CA PRO A 395 16.48 4.88 13.75
C PRO A 395 17.45 5.36 12.66
N ARG A 396 18.60 5.94 13.04
CA ARG A 396 19.63 6.47 12.13
C ARG A 396 20.61 5.41 11.61
N MET A 397 20.57 4.21 12.17
CA MET A 397 21.50 3.10 11.87
C MET A 397 20.74 1.95 11.21
N PRO A 398 20.61 1.94 9.88
CA PRO A 398 19.78 0.95 9.20
C PRO A 398 20.39 -0.45 9.23
N VAL A 399 19.51 -1.45 9.38
CA VAL A 399 19.85 -2.87 9.21
C VAL A 399 19.82 -3.21 7.72
N CYS A 400 20.97 -3.57 7.20
CA CYS A 400 21.22 -3.71 5.77
C CYS A 400 21.78 -5.08 5.38
N ARG A 401 21.67 -5.38 4.09
CA ARG A 401 22.39 -6.44 3.41
C ARG A 401 23.56 -5.83 2.62
N MET A 402 24.77 -6.31 2.85
CA MET A 402 25.93 -5.89 2.04
C MET A 402 25.79 -6.48 0.64
N VAL A 403 25.93 -5.65 -0.41
CA VAL A 403 25.87 -6.09 -1.81
C VAL A 403 27.20 -6.00 -2.53
N THR A 404 28.14 -5.24 -1.97
CA THR A 404 29.51 -5.19 -2.45
C THR A 404 30.49 -5.44 -1.30
N ARG A 405 31.61 -6.08 -1.63
CA ARG A 405 32.76 -6.25 -0.74
C ARG A 405 34.02 -6.27 -1.58
N ASN A 406 35.05 -5.55 -1.13
CA ASN A 406 36.27 -5.37 -1.90
C ASN A 406 35.98 -4.80 -3.30
N LEU A 407 35.06 -3.83 -3.38
CA LEU A 407 34.64 -3.17 -4.61
C LEU A 407 34.09 -4.13 -5.67
N THR A 408 33.56 -5.28 -5.25
CA THR A 408 33.00 -6.29 -6.13
C THR A 408 31.60 -6.63 -5.66
N TYR A 409 30.64 -6.64 -6.59
CA TYR A 409 29.29 -7.12 -6.32
C TYR A 409 29.31 -8.59 -5.94
N ASN A 410 28.73 -8.90 -4.79
CA ASN A 410 28.57 -10.26 -4.33
C ASN A 410 27.11 -10.51 -3.95
N VAL A 411 26.66 -11.74 -4.20
CA VAL A 411 25.42 -12.25 -3.63
C VAL A 411 25.79 -12.80 -2.24
N SER A 412 26.28 -11.92 -1.35
CA SER A 412 26.74 -12.32 -0.03
C SER A 412 25.55 -12.54 0.91
N ALA A 413 25.72 -13.45 1.87
CA ALA A 413 24.79 -13.68 2.97
C ALA A 413 24.95 -12.71 4.15
N GLN A 414 25.88 -11.74 4.08
CA GLN A 414 26.28 -10.95 5.24
C GLN A 414 25.41 -9.70 5.43
N GLY A 415 24.82 -9.59 6.62
CA GLY A 415 24.10 -8.40 7.04
C GLY A 415 25.04 -7.43 7.73
N CYS A 416 24.68 -6.15 7.75
CA CYS A 416 25.37 -5.16 8.54
C CYS A 416 24.41 -4.14 9.15
N VAL A 417 24.79 -3.55 10.27
CA VAL A 417 24.17 -2.33 10.78
C VAL A 417 25.12 -1.18 10.45
N VAL A 418 24.68 -0.24 9.62
CA VAL A 418 25.53 0.86 9.18
C VAL A 418 25.40 2.04 10.15
N SER A 419 26.48 2.35 10.85
CA SER A 419 26.56 3.48 11.79
C SER A 419 26.50 4.84 11.09
N VAL A 420 26.11 5.87 11.85
CA VAL A 420 26.08 7.27 11.40
C VAL A 420 27.46 7.74 10.91
N ASP A 421 28.51 7.28 11.59
CA ASP A 421 29.91 7.67 11.31
C ASP A 421 30.46 7.05 10.02
N ASN A 422 29.82 6.00 9.51
CA ASN A 422 30.26 5.26 8.33
C ASN A 422 29.27 5.39 7.16
N ASN A 423 28.05 5.87 7.38
CA ASN A 423 27.05 6.04 6.31
C ASN A 423 27.26 7.36 5.55
N LEU A 424 27.58 7.28 4.26
CA LEU A 424 27.85 8.44 3.40
C LEU A 424 26.64 9.34 3.18
N TYR A 425 25.44 8.95 3.61
CA TYR A 425 24.31 9.88 3.69
C TYR A 425 24.62 11.05 4.62
N TYR A 426 25.35 10.80 5.72
CA TYR A 426 25.73 11.83 6.67
C TYR A 426 27.00 12.58 6.23
N PRO A 427 27.04 13.92 6.36
CA PRO A 427 28.21 14.71 5.98
C PRO A 427 29.49 14.30 6.73
N ALA A 428 29.39 13.90 8.00
CA ALA A 428 30.54 13.51 8.81
C ALA A 428 31.28 12.30 8.23
N ALA A 429 30.56 11.28 7.75
CA ALA A 429 31.16 10.13 7.10
C ALA A 429 31.85 10.53 5.78
N ARG A 430 31.21 11.36 4.94
CA ARG A 430 31.81 11.79 3.66
C ARG A 430 33.14 12.51 3.85
N LYS A 431 33.26 13.38 4.86
CA LYS A 431 34.51 14.07 5.20
C LYS A 431 35.69 13.13 5.43
N LYS A 432 35.46 11.91 5.92
CA LYS A 432 36.53 10.91 6.12
C LYS A 432 37.14 10.47 4.79
N LEU A 433 36.38 10.47 3.69
CA LEU A 433 36.85 10.07 2.36
C LEU A 433 37.33 11.26 1.51
N GLU A 434 37.08 12.51 1.93
CA GLU A 434 37.62 13.71 1.24
C GLU A 434 39.16 13.77 1.30
N ARG A 435 39.80 13.03 2.21
CA ARG A 435 41.26 12.90 2.30
C ARG A 435 41.86 12.00 1.21
N ILE A 436 41.03 11.24 0.49
CA ILE A 436 41.45 10.30 -0.55
C ILE A 436 41.64 11.06 -1.87
N SER A 437 42.63 10.66 -2.67
CA SER A 437 42.89 11.30 -3.96
C SER A 437 41.73 11.07 -4.96
N GLU A 438 41.55 12.02 -5.88
CA GLU A 438 40.52 11.95 -6.91
C GLU A 438 40.69 10.71 -7.79
N GLU A 439 41.93 10.35 -8.14
CA GLU A 439 42.24 9.17 -8.95
C GLU A 439 41.77 7.89 -8.26
N ARG A 440 41.95 7.81 -6.94
CA ARG A 440 41.51 6.65 -6.16
C ARG A 440 39.98 6.57 -6.09
N LEU A 441 39.28 7.70 -5.96
CA LEU A 441 37.82 7.74 -5.98
C LEU A 441 37.27 7.35 -7.36
N LEU A 442 37.91 7.78 -8.45
CA LEU A 442 37.58 7.36 -9.81
C LEU A 442 37.82 5.86 -10.03
N GLU A 443 38.90 5.30 -9.47
CA GLU A 443 39.15 3.86 -9.50
C GLU A 443 38.04 3.08 -8.79
N ILE A 444 37.63 3.53 -7.59
CA ILE A 444 36.51 2.94 -6.85
C ILE A 444 35.23 3.01 -7.68
N LEU A 445 34.92 4.18 -8.22
CA LEU A 445 33.72 4.40 -9.02
C LEU A 445 33.66 3.47 -10.22
N SER A 446 34.75 3.33 -10.99
CA SER A 446 34.81 2.46 -12.17
C SER A 446 34.54 0.98 -11.88
N LYS A 447 34.72 0.54 -10.63
CA LYS A 447 34.41 -0.83 -10.19
C LYS A 447 32.96 -1.01 -9.75
N LEU A 448 32.31 0.06 -9.30
CA LEU A 448 31.01 0.01 -8.63
C LEU A 448 29.84 0.46 -9.49
N VAL A 449 30.05 1.20 -10.57
CA VAL A 449 28.96 1.66 -11.46
C VAL A 449 29.11 1.11 -12.88
N SER A 450 27.97 0.81 -13.51
CA SER A 450 27.88 0.37 -14.90
C SER A 450 28.05 1.54 -15.90
N ASN A 451 27.63 2.75 -15.52
CA ASN A 451 27.66 3.97 -16.33
C ASN A 451 28.80 4.92 -15.96
N PHE A 452 30.03 4.40 -15.83
CA PHE A 452 31.19 5.15 -15.37
C PHE A 452 31.43 6.46 -16.14
N GLU A 453 31.28 6.44 -17.47
CA GLU A 453 31.52 7.61 -18.33
C GLU A 453 30.62 8.81 -18.01
N GLU A 454 29.37 8.56 -17.63
CA GLU A 454 28.45 9.59 -17.19
C GLU A 454 28.75 10.00 -15.75
N ARG A 455 29.04 9.02 -14.89
CA ARG A 455 29.14 9.24 -13.45
C ARG A 455 30.45 9.91 -13.01
N LYS A 456 31.52 9.81 -13.80
CA LYS A 456 32.84 10.42 -13.52
C LYS A 456 32.83 11.96 -13.53
N SER A 457 31.83 12.57 -14.18
CA SER A 457 31.67 14.04 -14.22
C SER A 457 30.79 14.58 -13.09
N MET A 458 30.31 13.71 -12.20
CA MET A 458 29.44 14.04 -11.06
C MET A 458 30.18 13.86 -9.73
N ALA A 459 29.55 14.22 -8.61
CA ALA A 459 30.16 14.11 -7.27
C ALA A 459 30.62 12.66 -6.97
N LEU A 460 31.92 12.46 -6.73
CA LEU A 460 32.54 11.13 -6.58
C LEU A 460 32.19 10.40 -5.28
N LEU A 461 31.65 11.12 -4.29
CA LEU A 461 31.17 10.56 -3.02
C LEU A 461 29.63 10.56 -3.01
N PRO A 462 28.97 9.48 -3.48
CA PRO A 462 27.53 9.40 -3.52
C PRO A 462 26.94 9.29 -2.10
N LYS A 463 25.79 9.95 -1.86
CA LYS A 463 25.08 9.87 -0.57
C LYS A 463 24.29 8.56 -0.42
N CYS A 464 23.92 7.97 -1.54
CA CYS A 464 23.21 6.71 -1.69
C CYS A 464 23.50 6.13 -3.07
N TRP A 465 23.08 4.89 -3.31
CA TRP A 465 23.16 4.26 -4.62
C TRP A 465 21.79 3.72 -5.05
N HIS A 466 21.65 3.37 -6.32
CA HIS A 466 20.38 3.00 -6.96
C HIS A 466 20.33 1.46 -7.16
N PRO A 467 19.57 0.72 -6.33
CA PRO A 467 19.62 -0.74 -6.31
C PRO A 467 18.71 -1.44 -7.34
N ASP A 468 17.91 -0.70 -8.11
CA ASP A 468 16.93 -1.27 -9.05
C ASP A 468 17.58 -2.12 -10.16
N GLU A 469 18.67 -1.64 -10.78
CA GLU A 469 19.42 -2.42 -11.77
C GLU A 469 19.99 -3.70 -11.13
N TYR A 470 20.59 -3.59 -9.94
CA TYR A 470 21.12 -4.74 -9.21
C TYR A 470 20.03 -5.78 -8.92
N PHE A 471 18.84 -5.34 -8.50
CA PHE A 471 17.72 -6.23 -8.17
C PHE A 471 17.02 -6.82 -9.41
N SER A 472 17.19 -6.23 -10.60
CA SER A 472 16.64 -6.76 -11.85
C SER A 472 17.14 -8.17 -12.21
N TYR A 473 18.31 -8.55 -11.70
CA TYR A 473 18.90 -9.87 -11.88
C TYR A 473 18.35 -10.87 -10.87
N THR A 474 17.76 -11.96 -11.35
CA THR A 474 17.10 -12.96 -10.49
C THR A 474 18.00 -13.49 -9.36
N LYS A 475 19.29 -13.71 -9.63
CA LYS A 475 20.28 -14.18 -8.65
C LYS A 475 20.51 -13.21 -7.47
N ASN A 476 20.25 -11.92 -7.68
CA ASN A 476 20.44 -10.86 -6.69
C ASN A 476 19.18 -10.63 -5.83
N GLN A 477 18.07 -11.28 -6.17
CA GLN A 477 16.78 -11.10 -5.47
C GLN A 477 16.66 -11.93 -4.18
N ASN A 478 17.77 -12.43 -3.62
CA ASN A 478 17.79 -13.17 -2.37
C ASN A 478 18.54 -12.45 -1.24
N LEU A 479 18.04 -11.29 -0.84
CA LEU A 479 18.56 -10.40 0.23
C LEU A 479 18.00 -10.70 1.64
N TRP A 480 17.01 -11.59 1.77
CA TRP A 480 16.14 -11.69 2.96
C TRP A 480 16.42 -12.89 3.87
N ASN A 481 17.47 -13.67 3.59
CA ASN A 481 17.84 -14.81 4.43
C ASN A 481 18.46 -14.35 5.75
N LYS A 482 18.22 -15.10 6.84
CA LYS A 482 18.84 -14.89 8.16
C LYS A 482 20.37 -14.82 8.01
N ALA A 483 20.89 -13.62 8.19
CA ALA A 483 22.28 -13.25 7.95
C ALA A 483 23.03 -13.13 9.28
N LEU A 484 24.32 -13.47 9.29
CA LEU A 484 25.20 -12.98 10.36
C LEU A 484 25.28 -11.46 10.24
N MET A 485 24.94 -10.76 11.32
CA MET A 485 24.95 -9.30 11.39
C MET A 485 26.31 -8.80 11.87
N ASN A 486 26.97 -7.99 11.04
CA ASN A 486 28.19 -7.30 11.41
C ASN A 486 27.86 -5.86 11.85
N GLN A 487 28.49 -5.38 12.92
CA GLN A 487 28.45 -3.96 13.24
C GLN A 487 29.44 -3.22 12.35
N ASN A 488 28.96 -2.22 11.59
CA ASN A 488 29.80 -1.41 10.71
C ASN A 488 29.81 0.06 11.12
#